data_AF-A0A067P153-F1
#
_entry.id   AF-A0A067P153-F1
#
_cell.length_a   1.000
_cell.length_b   1.000
_cell.length_c   1.000
_cell.angle_alpha   90.00
_cell.angle_beta   90.00
_cell.angle_gamma   90.00
#
_symmetry.space_group_name_H-M   'P 1'
#
loop_
_entity.id
_entity.type
_entity.pdbx_description
1 polymer ?
#
loop_
_entity_poly.entity_id
_entity_poly.type
_entity_poly.pdbx_seq_one_letter_code
_entity_poly.pdbx_strand_id
1 'polypeptide(L)'
;MSKFWLLKAEPNSRIVKGKDVKFSVDDFEKIQTTAWEGVRNYEARNLMKEMKVGDMAVFYHSNCKVPAFDDRTQKTDKENPKWYMVDLTFVERAKNFIPLALLRYIGDIPSTTPPPELEYVGEDGISAIKGMDLVTRGRLSVQRVSEEAWNTIQLLAKRGGWEGLNLKSPQKKATKAMVENKRKGKTTQRKDVDEQHVTEEVASDAAEKSPPRPPGRKRKREAANIDPEAVEGDSEARPLRRSGRFRK
;
A
#
# COMPACT_ATOMS: atom_id res chain seq x y z
N MET A 1 2.15 16.83 23.44
CA MET A 1 2.68 15.46 23.54
C MET A 1 3.52 15.18 22.32
N SER A 2 4.70 14.60 22.52
CA SER A 2 5.55 14.12 21.42
C SER A 2 4.85 12.97 20.70
N LYS A 3 5.01 12.88 19.37
CA LYS A 3 4.52 11.75 18.59
C LYS A 3 5.59 10.67 18.49
N PHE A 4 5.12 9.45 18.23
CA PHE A 4 5.98 8.28 18.04
C PHE A 4 5.88 7.76 16.61
N TRP A 5 7.02 7.33 16.09
CA TRP A 5 7.17 6.90 14.71
C TRP A 5 7.92 5.58 14.62
N LEU A 6 7.84 4.92 13.47
CA LEU A 6 8.70 3.80 13.12
C LEU A 6 9.25 4.01 11.72
N LEU A 7 10.57 3.87 11.58
CA LEU A 7 11.26 3.99 10.30
C LEU A 7 12.05 2.73 9.99
N LYS A 8 11.91 2.27 8.74
CA LYS A 8 12.51 1.02 8.26
C LYS A 8 13.81 1.31 7.50
N ALA A 9 14.88 0.64 7.88
CA ALA A 9 16.16 0.60 7.16
C ALA A 9 16.54 -0.83 6.81
N GLU A 10 17.50 -1.02 5.92
CA GLU A 10 17.99 -2.34 5.51
C GLU A 10 19.39 -2.56 6.08
N PRO A 11 19.59 -3.52 7.01
CA PRO A 11 20.89 -3.70 7.65
C PRO A 11 21.93 -4.40 6.77
N ASN A 12 21.48 -5.08 5.71
CA ASN A 12 22.32 -5.89 4.83
C ASN A 12 22.60 -5.17 3.52
N SER A 13 23.77 -5.44 2.93
CA SER A 13 24.16 -4.87 1.64
C SER A 13 23.18 -5.27 0.55
N ARG A 14 22.71 -4.28 -0.20
CA ARG A 14 21.87 -4.48 -1.37
C ARG A 14 22.09 -3.34 -2.35
N ILE A 15 22.50 -3.69 -3.55
CA ILE A 15 22.73 -2.70 -4.61
C ILE A 15 21.42 -2.35 -5.29
N VAL A 16 21.10 -1.06 -5.29
CA VAL A 16 19.97 -0.49 -6.00
C VAL A 16 20.52 0.56 -6.96
N LYS A 17 20.40 0.32 -8.26
CA LYS A 17 20.90 1.24 -9.30
C LYS A 17 22.37 1.63 -9.10
N GLY A 18 23.22 0.68 -8.70
CA GLY A 18 24.65 0.93 -8.48
C GLY A 18 25.03 1.56 -7.15
N LYS A 19 24.07 1.92 -6.28
CA LYS A 19 24.33 2.40 -4.90
C LYS A 19 23.97 1.30 -3.89
N ASP A 20 24.82 1.07 -2.89
CA ASP A 20 24.46 0.25 -1.74
C ASP A 20 23.50 1.04 -0.83
N VAL A 21 22.38 0.42 -0.45
CA VAL A 21 21.37 1.03 0.44
C VAL A 21 21.46 0.49 1.88
N LYS A 22 22.54 -0.22 2.21
CA LYS A 22 22.82 -0.69 3.56
C LYS A 22 22.83 0.45 4.57
N PHE A 23 22.05 0.28 5.63
CA PHE A 23 22.10 1.13 6.81
C PHE A 23 21.67 0.32 8.04
N SER A 24 22.64 -0.13 8.84
CA SER A 24 22.39 -0.87 10.08
C SER A 24 22.26 0.06 11.29
N VAL A 25 21.88 -0.53 12.44
CA VAL A 25 21.85 0.22 13.71
C VAL A 25 23.27 0.55 14.18
N ASP A 26 24.25 -0.28 13.85
CA ASP A 26 25.66 -0.03 14.15
C ASP A 26 26.20 1.14 13.32
N ASP A 27 25.73 1.28 12.08
CA ASP A 27 26.07 2.42 11.24
C ASP A 27 25.44 3.70 11.82
N PHE A 28 24.17 3.62 12.26
CA PHE A 28 23.49 4.77 12.83
C PHE A 28 24.10 5.23 14.16
N GLU A 29 24.46 4.31 15.04
CA GLU A 29 25.14 4.64 16.31
C GLU A 29 26.52 5.26 16.08
N LYS A 30 27.25 4.88 15.02
CA LYS A 30 28.53 5.52 14.69
C LYS A 30 28.37 6.95 14.17
N ILE A 31 27.37 7.17 13.32
CA ILE A 31 27.13 8.47 12.67
C ILE A 31 26.41 9.44 13.62
N GLN A 32 25.66 8.93 14.58
CA GLN A 32 24.80 9.66 15.53
C GLN A 32 23.65 10.42 14.86
N THR A 33 23.91 11.36 13.97
CA THR A 33 22.88 12.13 13.26
C THR A 33 23.01 11.97 11.76
N THR A 34 21.92 11.54 11.11
CA THR A 34 21.89 11.38 9.65
C THR A 34 20.57 11.85 9.05
N ALA A 35 20.64 12.34 7.82
CA ALA A 35 19.45 12.61 7.01
C ALA A 35 18.79 11.29 6.59
N TRP A 36 17.48 11.16 6.86
CA TRP A 36 16.69 10.01 6.47
C TRP A 36 16.20 10.13 5.03
N GLU A 37 17.07 9.77 4.10
CA GLU A 37 16.82 9.88 2.66
C GLU A 37 16.11 8.66 2.05
N GLY A 38 15.91 8.67 0.74
CA GLY A 38 15.45 7.48 -0.02
C GLY A 38 13.95 7.14 0.07
N VAL A 39 13.14 7.87 0.85
CA VAL A 39 11.68 7.66 0.89
C VAL A 39 11.02 8.11 -0.41
N ARG A 40 10.39 7.17 -1.13
CA ARG A 40 9.66 7.43 -2.40
C ARG A 40 8.21 6.96 -2.40
N ASN A 41 7.66 6.66 -1.23
CA ASN A 41 6.23 6.44 -1.05
C ASN A 41 5.57 7.77 -0.65
N TYR A 42 4.53 8.19 -1.36
CA TYR A 42 3.84 9.47 -1.10
C TYR A 42 3.22 9.55 0.30
N GLU A 43 2.69 8.42 0.80
CA GLU A 43 2.12 8.34 2.14
C GLU A 43 3.21 8.47 3.20
N ALA A 44 4.29 7.68 3.08
CA ALA A 44 5.45 7.79 3.98
C ALA A 44 6.04 9.21 3.98
N ARG A 45 6.11 9.86 2.81
CA ARG A 45 6.52 11.27 2.69
C ARG A 45 5.59 12.20 3.48
N ASN A 46 4.27 12.03 3.35
CA ASN A 46 3.32 12.87 4.07
C ASN A 46 3.46 12.69 5.59
N LEU A 47 3.70 11.46 6.05
CA LEU A 47 3.97 11.19 7.46
C LEU A 47 5.24 11.89 7.95
N MET A 48 6.31 11.88 7.17
CA MET A 48 7.53 12.61 7.53
C MET A 48 7.33 14.12 7.62
N LYS A 49 6.42 14.71 6.83
CA LYS A 49 6.09 16.15 6.94
C LYS A 49 5.39 16.50 8.25
N GLU A 50 4.80 15.52 8.93
CA GLU A 50 4.12 15.73 10.21
C GLU A 50 5.04 15.58 11.42
N MET A 51 6.24 15.04 11.23
CA MET A 51 7.25 14.87 12.27
C MET A 51 7.72 16.25 12.75
N LYS A 52 7.94 16.36 14.07
CA LYS A 52 8.48 17.56 14.70
C LYS A 52 9.73 17.23 15.50
N VAL A 53 10.55 18.26 15.73
CA VAL A 53 11.70 18.14 16.63
C VAL A 53 11.19 17.72 18.02
N GLY A 54 11.81 16.70 18.60
CA GLY A 54 11.42 16.10 19.88
C GLY A 54 10.43 14.93 19.76
N ASP A 55 9.96 14.60 18.57
CA ASP A 55 9.31 13.31 18.32
C ASP A 55 10.33 12.16 18.38
N MET A 56 9.85 10.98 18.76
CA MET A 56 10.70 9.79 18.93
C MET A 56 10.38 8.74 17.86
N ALA A 57 11.37 7.95 17.49
CA ALA A 57 11.25 6.97 16.43
C ALA A 57 11.86 5.62 16.79
N VAL A 58 11.16 4.54 16.47
CA VAL A 58 11.71 3.18 16.46
C VAL A 58 12.48 2.99 15.16
N PHE A 59 13.77 2.69 15.27
CA PHE A 59 14.59 2.25 14.15
C PHE A 59 14.38 0.74 13.91
N TYR A 60 13.89 0.37 12.74
CA TYR A 60 13.48 -1.00 12.44
C TYR A 60 14.27 -1.61 11.28
N HIS A 61 14.95 -2.73 11.55
CA HIS A 61 15.61 -3.53 10.51
C HIS A 61 14.58 -4.27 9.65
N SER A 62 14.45 -3.83 8.41
CA SER A 62 13.59 -4.45 7.41
C SER A 62 14.40 -5.24 6.39
N ASN A 63 13.75 -6.22 5.77
CA ASN A 63 14.27 -6.94 4.62
C ASN A 63 13.37 -6.65 3.41
N CYS A 64 13.30 -5.36 3.02
CA CYS A 64 12.40 -4.94 1.95
C CYS A 64 12.97 -5.33 0.59
N LYS A 65 12.36 -6.31 -0.07
CA LYS A 65 12.78 -6.74 -1.42
C LYS A 65 12.52 -5.70 -2.52
N VAL A 66 11.69 -4.69 -2.25
CA VAL A 66 11.32 -3.66 -3.23
C VAL A 66 12.03 -2.36 -2.86
N PRO A 67 13.06 -1.94 -3.62
CA PRO A 67 13.74 -0.69 -3.35
C PRO A 67 12.85 0.53 -3.60
N ALA A 68 12.93 1.49 -2.68
CA ALA A 68 12.42 2.84 -2.90
C ALA A 68 13.51 3.81 -3.39
N PHE A 69 14.77 3.40 -3.55
CA PHE A 69 15.83 4.34 -3.94
C PHE A 69 15.69 4.78 -5.41
N ASP A 70 15.38 6.07 -5.63
CA ASP A 70 15.40 6.74 -6.92
C ASP A 70 16.40 7.89 -6.86
N ASP A 71 17.44 7.77 -7.68
CA ASP A 71 18.54 8.72 -7.95
C ASP A 71 18.06 10.04 -8.59
N ARG A 72 16.79 10.11 -8.99
CA ARG A 72 16.19 11.27 -9.68
C ARG A 72 15.83 12.46 -8.79
N THR A 73 16.49 12.65 -7.64
CA THR A 73 16.36 13.89 -6.83
C THR A 73 16.78 15.14 -7.62
N GLN A 74 17.50 14.99 -8.73
CA GLN A 74 17.87 16.09 -9.64
C GLN A 74 16.69 16.74 -10.39
N LYS A 75 15.46 16.21 -10.31
CA LYS A 75 14.29 16.72 -11.07
C LYS A 75 13.14 17.22 -10.21
N THR A 76 13.42 17.73 -9.00
CA THR A 76 12.40 18.35 -8.16
C THR A 76 12.69 19.84 -8.03
N ASP A 77 11.65 20.64 -8.17
CA ASP A 77 11.70 22.07 -7.91
C ASP A 77 12.20 22.34 -6.48
N LYS A 78 13.10 23.30 -6.32
CA LYS A 78 13.64 23.68 -5.01
C LYS A 78 12.59 24.39 -4.16
N GLU A 79 11.68 25.14 -4.78
CA GLU A 79 10.60 25.84 -4.08
C GLU A 79 9.48 24.87 -3.67
N ASN A 80 9.27 23.80 -4.44
CA ASN A 80 8.26 22.78 -4.15
C ASN A 80 8.86 21.36 -4.23
N PRO A 81 9.69 20.95 -3.24
CA PRO A 81 10.35 19.66 -3.27
C PRO A 81 9.33 18.54 -3.20
N LYS A 82 9.34 17.67 -4.21
CA LYS A 82 8.42 16.53 -4.30
C LYS A 82 8.66 15.51 -3.19
N TRP A 83 9.92 15.33 -2.80
CA TRP A 83 10.37 14.38 -1.80
C TRP A 83 10.88 15.13 -0.57
N TYR A 84 10.73 14.50 0.59
CA TYR A 84 11.08 15.08 1.88
C TYR A 84 12.07 14.14 2.57
N MET A 85 12.82 14.67 3.53
CA MET A 85 13.67 13.91 4.45
C MET A 85 13.68 14.64 5.78
N VAL A 86 14.02 13.91 6.84
CA VAL A 86 14.17 14.44 8.20
C VAL A 86 15.52 14.00 8.73
N ASP A 87 16.14 14.83 9.55
CA ASP A 87 17.35 14.42 10.27
C ASP A 87 16.93 13.65 11.52
N LEU A 88 17.55 12.48 11.71
CA LEU A 88 17.34 11.65 12.90
C LEU A 88 18.63 11.59 13.70
N THR A 89 18.49 11.68 15.02
CA THR A 89 19.58 11.50 15.97
C THR A 89 19.37 10.20 16.73
N PHE A 90 20.41 9.39 16.78
CA PHE A 90 20.46 8.17 17.56
C PHE A 90 20.33 8.50 19.05
N VAL A 91 19.51 7.74 19.77
CA VAL A 91 19.26 7.95 21.20
C VAL A 91 19.86 6.81 22.00
N GLU A 92 19.33 5.60 21.81
CA GLU A 92 19.79 4.41 22.52
C GLU A 92 19.47 3.14 21.75
N ARG A 93 20.16 2.04 22.08
CA ARG A 93 19.79 0.70 21.62
C ARG A 93 18.73 0.09 22.53
N ALA A 94 17.81 -0.65 21.93
CA ALA A 94 16.98 -1.58 22.68
C ALA A 94 17.87 -2.66 23.33
N LYS A 95 17.66 -2.93 24.63
CA LYS A 95 18.39 -3.97 25.37
C LYS A 95 18.15 -5.36 24.77
N ASN A 96 16.91 -5.65 24.39
CA ASN A 96 16.53 -6.89 23.73
C ASN A 96 16.04 -6.60 22.30
N PHE A 97 16.50 -7.40 21.33
CA PHE A 97 16.06 -7.29 19.94
C PHE A 97 14.65 -7.88 19.76
N ILE A 98 13.72 -7.06 19.28
CA ILE A 98 12.32 -7.45 19.08
C ILE A 98 12.14 -7.94 17.63
N PRO A 99 12.00 -9.25 17.37
CA PRO A 99 11.81 -9.75 16.03
C PRO A 99 10.38 -9.48 15.53
N LEU A 100 10.21 -9.30 14.22
CA LEU A 100 8.88 -9.18 13.60
C LEU A 100 7.94 -10.33 13.95
N ALA A 101 8.50 -11.54 14.06
CA ALA A 101 7.76 -12.74 14.38
C ALA A 101 7.08 -12.64 15.76
N LEU A 102 7.73 -11.99 16.73
CA LEU A 102 7.14 -11.73 18.04
C LEU A 102 5.99 -10.74 17.93
N LEU A 103 6.17 -9.61 17.24
CA LEU A 103 5.11 -8.62 17.08
C LEU A 103 3.88 -9.19 16.35
N ARG A 104 4.11 -10.06 15.36
CA ARG A 104 3.03 -10.81 14.69
C ARG A 104 2.37 -11.81 15.62
N TYR A 105 3.16 -12.58 16.36
CA TYR A 105 2.65 -13.52 17.35
C TYR A 105 1.75 -12.82 18.38
N ILE A 106 2.21 -11.70 18.94
CA ILE A 106 1.41 -10.85 19.84
C ILE A 106 0.12 -10.37 19.15
N GLY A 107 0.19 -9.89 17.92
CA GLY A 107 -1.00 -9.45 17.18
C GLY A 107 -2.01 -10.56 16.86
N ASP A 108 -1.57 -11.82 16.84
CA ASP A 108 -2.39 -13.00 16.58
C ASP A 108 -2.98 -13.62 17.87
N ILE A 109 -2.45 -13.27 19.05
CA ILE A 109 -2.97 -13.72 20.35
C ILE A 109 -4.36 -13.11 20.60
N PRO A 110 -5.33 -13.88 21.13
CA PRO A 110 -6.58 -13.32 21.63
C PRO A 110 -6.30 -12.31 22.75
N SER A 111 -6.82 -11.08 22.64
CA SER A 111 -6.53 -9.99 23.59
C SER A 111 -6.78 -10.33 25.06
N THR A 112 -7.60 -11.34 25.35
CA THR A 112 -8.09 -11.73 26.69
C THR A 112 -7.17 -12.70 27.45
N THR A 113 -6.11 -13.25 26.83
CA THR A 113 -5.22 -14.19 27.54
C THR A 113 -3.77 -14.13 27.01
N PRO A 114 -2.91 -13.27 27.59
CA PRO A 114 -1.48 -13.28 27.27
C PRO A 114 -0.82 -14.59 27.75
N PRO A 115 0.20 -15.10 27.04
CA PRO A 115 1.09 -16.13 27.57
C PRO A 115 1.80 -15.64 28.85
N PRO A 116 2.18 -16.54 29.77
CA PRO A 116 2.90 -16.17 31.00
C PRO A 116 4.16 -15.32 30.74
N GLU A 117 4.87 -15.60 29.65
CA GLU A 117 6.09 -14.88 29.24
C GLU A 117 5.83 -13.42 28.84
N LEU A 118 4.60 -13.09 28.44
CA LEU A 118 4.18 -11.78 27.96
C LEU A 118 3.05 -11.17 28.81
N GLU A 119 2.80 -11.70 30.01
CA GLU A 119 1.77 -11.22 30.93
C GLU A 119 1.92 -9.71 31.21
N TYR A 120 3.18 -9.25 31.29
CA TYR A 120 3.49 -7.84 31.53
C TYR A 120 3.07 -6.88 30.42
N VAL A 121 2.77 -7.36 29.22
CA VAL A 121 2.30 -6.52 28.10
C VAL A 121 0.84 -6.09 28.32
N GLY A 122 0.04 -6.93 28.97
CA GLY A 122 -1.39 -6.70 29.18
C GLY A 122 -2.23 -6.74 27.90
N GLU A 123 -3.55 -6.63 28.07
CA GLU A 123 -4.53 -6.68 26.97
C GLU A 123 -4.44 -5.45 26.05
N ASP A 124 -4.20 -4.28 26.65
CA ASP A 124 -4.03 -3.01 25.94
C ASP A 124 -2.81 -3.05 25.03
N GLY A 125 -1.69 -3.59 25.53
CA GLY A 125 -0.47 -3.74 24.74
C GLY A 125 -0.65 -4.70 23.56
N ILE A 126 -1.33 -5.84 23.77
CA ILE A 126 -1.65 -6.78 22.68
C ILE A 126 -2.49 -6.08 21.61
N SER A 127 -3.52 -5.36 22.02
CA SER A 127 -4.42 -4.64 21.12
C SER A 127 -3.70 -3.53 20.35
N ALA A 128 -2.80 -2.80 21.01
CA ALA A 128 -1.97 -1.77 20.41
C ALA A 128 -1.00 -2.36 19.35
N ILE A 129 -0.30 -3.45 19.67
CA ILE A 129 0.61 -4.13 18.71
C ILE A 129 -0.16 -4.68 17.52
N LYS A 130 -1.34 -5.29 17.73
CA LYS A 130 -2.22 -5.78 16.67
C LYS A 130 -2.64 -4.68 15.69
N GLY A 131 -2.88 -3.47 16.20
CA GLY A 131 -3.25 -2.30 15.41
C GLY A 131 -2.09 -1.65 14.65
N MET A 132 -0.84 -2.01 14.91
CA MET A 132 0.31 -1.35 14.29
C MET A 132 0.36 -1.55 12.77
N ASP A 133 0.71 -0.48 12.05
CA ASP A 133 1.02 -0.52 10.62
C ASP A 133 2.16 -1.50 10.29
N LEU A 134 3.06 -1.79 11.23
CA LEU A 134 4.13 -2.76 11.04
C LEU A 134 3.58 -4.18 10.81
N VAL A 135 2.52 -4.53 11.53
CA VAL A 135 1.85 -5.83 11.50
C VAL A 135 0.86 -5.89 10.35
N THR A 136 0.03 -4.85 10.19
CA THR A 136 -1.07 -4.81 9.21
C THR A 136 -0.62 -4.35 7.81
N ARG A 137 0.35 -3.44 7.71
CA ARG A 137 0.74 -2.73 6.46
C ARG A 137 2.24 -2.83 6.19
N GLY A 138 2.72 -4.03 5.88
CA GLY A 138 4.15 -4.34 5.75
C GLY A 138 4.96 -3.48 4.76
N ARG A 139 4.33 -2.87 3.73
CA ARG A 139 5.01 -2.11 2.67
C ARG A 139 5.24 -0.63 2.97
N LEU A 140 4.67 -0.10 4.06
CA LEU A 140 4.86 1.29 4.45
C LEU A 140 6.16 1.42 5.26
N SER A 141 7.09 2.28 4.83
CA SER A 141 8.44 2.39 5.41
C SER A 141 8.56 3.38 6.57
N VAL A 142 7.65 4.35 6.63
CA VAL A 142 7.52 5.33 7.72
C VAL A 142 6.11 5.20 8.24
N GLN A 143 5.97 4.97 9.54
CA GLN A 143 4.69 4.59 10.15
C GLN A 143 4.46 5.43 11.42
N ARG A 144 3.19 5.69 11.74
CA ARG A 144 2.82 6.23 13.05
C ARG A 144 2.80 5.10 14.07
N VAL A 145 3.18 5.43 15.30
CA VAL A 145 3.11 4.51 16.44
C VAL A 145 2.24 5.18 17.50
N SER A 146 1.22 4.49 18.00
CA SER A 146 0.42 5.00 19.11
C SER A 146 1.25 5.01 20.39
N GLU A 147 0.86 5.80 21.38
CA GLU A 147 1.59 5.87 22.64
C GLU A 147 1.58 4.52 23.38
N GLU A 148 0.47 3.79 23.31
CA GLU A 148 0.31 2.46 23.89
C GLU A 148 1.24 1.45 23.20
N ALA A 149 1.33 1.50 21.87
CA ALA A 149 2.23 0.64 21.10
C ALA A 149 3.70 0.97 21.40
N TRP A 150 4.03 2.26 21.52
CA TRP A 150 5.37 2.72 21.88
C TRP A 150 5.78 2.22 23.26
N ASN A 151 4.92 2.40 24.27
CA ASN A 151 5.16 1.93 25.64
C ASN A 151 5.32 0.40 25.69
N THR A 152 4.51 -0.32 24.92
CA THR A 152 4.63 -1.77 24.80
C THR A 152 5.96 -2.19 24.18
N ILE A 153 6.40 -1.53 23.11
CA ILE A 153 7.70 -1.79 22.48
C ILE A 153 8.85 -1.51 23.46
N GLN A 154 8.79 -0.41 24.21
CA GLN A 154 9.81 -0.14 25.23
C GLN A 154 9.84 -1.21 26.32
N LEU A 155 8.66 -1.67 26.75
CA LEU A 155 8.55 -2.69 27.79
C LEU A 155 9.11 -4.04 27.32
N LEU A 156 8.77 -4.45 26.11
CA LEU A 156 9.37 -5.62 25.44
C LEU A 156 10.90 -5.45 25.36
N ALA A 157 11.37 -4.32 24.84
CA ALA A 157 12.80 -4.03 24.69
C ALA A 157 13.55 -4.11 26.02
N LYS A 158 12.94 -3.69 27.14
CA LYS A 158 13.55 -3.71 28.47
C LYS A 158 13.51 -5.09 29.13
N ARG A 159 12.37 -5.81 29.05
CA ARG A 159 12.14 -7.05 29.80
C ARG A 159 12.62 -8.31 29.08
N GLY A 160 12.48 -8.42 27.76
CA GLY A 160 12.80 -9.67 27.07
C GLY A 160 11.83 -10.81 27.44
N GLY A 161 12.28 -12.05 27.34
CA GLY A 161 11.60 -13.23 27.91
C GLY A 161 10.81 -14.08 26.90
N TRP A 162 10.85 -13.74 25.62
CA TRP A 162 10.18 -14.49 24.55
C TRP A 162 11.08 -15.52 23.86
N GLU A 163 12.32 -15.69 24.29
CA GLU A 163 13.30 -16.58 23.67
C GLU A 163 12.85 -18.05 23.68
N GLY A 164 12.02 -18.44 24.66
CA GLY A 164 11.42 -19.78 24.76
C GLY A 164 10.14 -19.97 23.92
N LEU A 165 9.58 -18.90 23.34
CA LEU A 165 8.32 -18.98 22.59
C LEU A 165 8.54 -19.53 21.19
N ASN A 166 7.66 -20.44 20.77
CA ASN A 166 7.62 -20.88 19.38
C ASN A 166 6.87 -19.84 18.52
N LEU A 167 7.61 -18.87 17.99
CA LEU A 167 7.08 -17.75 17.19
C LEU A 167 6.57 -18.14 15.78
N LYS A 168 6.44 -19.44 15.47
CA LYS A 168 5.84 -19.89 14.20
C LYS A 168 4.35 -19.60 14.24
N SER A 169 3.89 -18.74 13.32
CA SER A 169 2.46 -18.50 13.08
C SER A 169 1.74 -19.82 12.83
N PRO A 170 0.56 -20.07 13.42
CA PRO A 170 -0.29 -21.19 13.03
C PRO A 170 -0.58 -21.06 11.53
N GLN A 171 -0.08 -22.00 10.72
CA GLN A 171 -0.44 -22.04 9.30
C GLN A 171 -1.96 -22.19 9.22
N LYS A 172 -2.66 -21.16 8.73
CA LYS A 172 -4.04 -21.30 8.27
C LYS A 172 -4.03 -22.44 7.25
N LYS A 173 -4.54 -23.63 7.63
CA LYS A 173 -4.77 -24.73 6.70
C LYS A 173 -5.69 -24.18 5.61
N ALA A 174 -5.14 -24.00 4.41
CA ALA A 174 -5.95 -23.69 3.25
C ALA A 174 -6.90 -24.87 3.02
N THR A 175 -8.19 -24.68 3.27
CA THR A 175 -9.21 -25.61 2.82
C THR A 175 -9.27 -25.52 1.30
N LYS A 176 -8.65 -26.50 0.62
CA LYS A 176 -8.87 -26.73 -0.82
C LYS A 176 -10.33 -27.15 -1.01
N ALA A 177 -11.19 -26.21 -1.36
CA ALA A 177 -12.47 -26.54 -1.98
C ALA A 177 -12.19 -27.05 -3.41
N MET A 178 -12.47 -28.33 -3.61
CA MET A 178 -12.32 -29.03 -4.88
C MET A 178 -13.45 -28.61 -5.82
N VAL A 179 -13.15 -27.77 -6.82
CA VAL A 179 -14.06 -27.52 -7.94
C VAL A 179 -13.80 -28.59 -8.99
N GLU A 180 -14.65 -29.62 -8.99
CA GLU A 180 -14.68 -30.70 -9.96
C GLU A 180 -15.27 -30.19 -11.28
N ASN A 181 -14.40 -29.86 -12.24
CA ASN A 181 -14.82 -29.42 -13.56
C ASN A 181 -14.90 -30.63 -14.50
N LYS A 182 -16.12 -31.08 -14.76
CA LYS A 182 -16.46 -32.23 -15.59
C LYS A 182 -16.19 -31.92 -17.07
N ARG A 183 -15.00 -32.28 -17.57
CA ARG A 183 -14.69 -32.29 -19.01
C ARG A 183 -15.49 -33.42 -19.68
N LYS A 184 -16.55 -33.08 -20.42
CA LYS A 184 -17.07 -33.92 -21.50
C LYS A 184 -16.54 -33.36 -22.83
N GLY A 185 -15.65 -34.11 -23.45
CA GLY A 185 -15.24 -33.88 -24.83
C GLY A 185 -16.34 -34.28 -25.80
N LYS A 186 -16.42 -33.58 -26.94
CA LYS A 186 -16.92 -34.16 -28.19
C LYS A 186 -16.33 -33.42 -29.39
N THR A 187 -15.33 -34.08 -29.97
CA THR A 187 -15.04 -34.30 -31.39
C THR A 187 -15.57 -33.30 -32.42
N THR A 188 -14.62 -32.70 -33.13
CA THR A 188 -14.74 -32.04 -34.43
C THR A 188 -15.13 -33.05 -35.52
N GLN A 189 -16.23 -32.81 -36.24
CA GLN A 189 -16.42 -33.27 -37.61
C GLN A 189 -17.03 -32.14 -38.43
N ARG A 190 -16.38 -31.85 -39.56
CA ARG A 190 -16.87 -30.99 -40.65
C ARG A 190 -17.88 -31.79 -41.47
N LYS A 191 -18.92 -31.13 -41.99
CA LYS A 191 -19.36 -31.21 -43.40
C LYS A 191 -20.48 -30.21 -43.70
N ASP A 192 -20.43 -29.75 -44.95
CA ASP A 192 -21.13 -28.65 -45.59
C ASP A 192 -22.62 -28.91 -45.93
N VAL A 193 -23.22 -27.87 -46.53
CA VAL A 193 -24.29 -27.84 -47.57
C VAL A 193 -25.65 -27.25 -47.16
N ASP A 194 -25.82 -26.00 -47.60
CA ASP A 194 -26.91 -25.36 -48.36
C ASP A 194 -28.41 -25.40 -48.01
N GLU A 195 -28.96 -24.19 -48.19
CA GLU A 195 -30.20 -23.78 -48.90
C GLU A 195 -31.63 -23.97 -48.34
N GLN A 196 -32.30 -22.79 -48.33
CA GLN A 196 -33.65 -22.49 -48.87
C GLN A 196 -34.90 -22.93 -48.08
N HIS A 197 -35.70 -21.95 -47.61
CA HIS A 197 -37.03 -21.49 -48.11
C HIS A 197 -38.17 -21.94 -47.18
N VAL A 198 -38.85 -21.00 -46.49
CA VAL A 198 -40.20 -20.44 -46.77
C VAL A 198 -41.36 -21.32 -46.27
N THR A 199 -42.24 -20.71 -45.45
CA THR A 199 -43.74 -20.70 -45.41
C THR A 199 -44.19 -20.35 -43.97
N GLU A 200 -44.85 -19.21 -43.75
CA GLU A 200 -46.34 -19.03 -43.62
C GLU A 200 -46.95 -19.73 -42.39
N GLU A 201 -47.38 -18.96 -41.37
CA GLU A 201 -48.80 -18.65 -40.99
C GLU A 201 -49.54 -19.87 -40.36
N VAL A 202 -50.35 -19.83 -39.30
CA VAL A 202 -51.24 -18.82 -38.70
C VAL A 202 -51.68 -19.24 -37.27
N ALA A 203 -52.11 -18.25 -36.46
CA ALA A 203 -53.13 -18.27 -35.38
C ALA A 203 -52.84 -19.04 -34.06
N SER A 204 -53.21 -18.59 -32.84
CA SER A 204 -54.10 -17.51 -32.37
C SER A 204 -53.84 -17.18 -30.87
N ASP A 205 -54.02 -15.89 -30.52
CA ASP A 205 -54.56 -15.24 -29.29
C ASP A 205 -54.51 -15.91 -27.89
N ALA A 206 -54.32 -15.23 -26.74
CA ALA A 206 -54.36 -13.80 -26.39
C ALA A 206 -53.73 -13.51 -25.00
N ALA A 207 -53.36 -12.23 -24.82
CA ALA A 207 -53.33 -11.40 -23.59
C ALA A 207 -52.34 -11.71 -22.44
N GLU A 208 -51.68 -10.78 -21.75
CA GLU A 208 -51.39 -9.34 -21.87
C GLU A 208 -50.31 -9.04 -20.82
N LYS A 209 -49.16 -8.42 -21.18
CA LYS A 209 -48.16 -7.84 -20.25
C LYS A 209 -47.36 -6.75 -20.95
N SER A 210 -47.22 -5.61 -20.28
CA SER A 210 -46.65 -4.34 -20.76
C SER A 210 -45.18 -4.44 -21.25
N PRO A 211 -44.75 -3.68 -22.28
CA PRO A 211 -43.43 -3.83 -22.88
C PRO A 211 -42.36 -2.86 -22.35
N PRO A 212 -41.07 -3.24 -22.40
CA PRO A 212 -39.93 -2.34 -22.24
C PRO A 212 -39.55 -1.66 -23.58
N ARG A 213 -39.00 -0.45 -23.53
CA ARG A 213 -38.59 0.33 -24.74
C ARG A 213 -37.08 0.17 -25.06
N PRO A 214 -36.67 0.19 -26.35
CA PRO A 214 -35.37 -0.30 -26.83
C PRO A 214 -34.31 0.82 -27.10
N PRO A 215 -33.06 0.46 -27.45
CA PRO A 215 -31.93 1.39 -27.58
C PRO A 215 -31.79 1.98 -29.00
N GLY A 216 -31.24 3.19 -29.14
CA GLY A 216 -31.17 3.88 -30.43
C GLY A 216 -30.02 4.90 -30.60
N ARG A 217 -29.01 4.45 -31.34
CA ARG A 217 -28.05 5.11 -32.27
C ARG A 217 -27.79 6.64 -32.29
N LYS A 218 -26.48 6.90 -32.40
CA LYS A 218 -25.75 8.12 -32.78
C LYS A 218 -26.38 8.90 -33.95
N ARG A 219 -26.44 10.24 -33.82
CA ARG A 219 -26.55 11.18 -34.95
C ARG A 219 -25.43 12.23 -34.91
N LYS A 220 -24.74 12.29 -36.05
CA LYS A 220 -23.79 13.31 -36.53
C LYS A 220 -24.53 14.65 -36.62
N ARG A 221 -23.89 15.78 -36.29
CA ARG A 221 -24.36 17.11 -36.70
C ARG A 221 -23.23 17.90 -37.32
N GLU A 222 -23.55 18.42 -38.49
CA GLU A 222 -22.79 19.28 -39.39
C GLU A 222 -22.45 20.65 -38.77
N ALA A 223 -21.41 21.24 -39.35
CA ALA A 223 -20.99 22.61 -39.15
C ALA A 223 -21.97 23.60 -39.82
N ALA A 224 -22.20 24.73 -39.15
CA ALA A 224 -22.76 25.92 -39.78
C ALA A 224 -21.89 27.12 -39.39
N ASN A 225 -21.44 27.84 -40.42
CA ASN A 225 -20.68 29.10 -40.37
C ASN A 225 -21.55 30.23 -39.80
N ILE A 226 -20.94 31.13 -39.03
CA ILE A 226 -21.43 32.49 -38.77
C ILE A 226 -20.23 33.43 -38.87
N ASP A 227 -20.37 34.46 -39.70
CA ASP A 227 -19.38 35.51 -39.99
C ASP A 227 -19.25 36.57 -38.85
N PRO A 228 -18.19 37.41 -38.87
CA PRO A 228 -17.62 38.06 -37.69
C PRO A 228 -17.94 39.55 -37.57
N GLU A 229 -18.14 40.09 -36.36
CA GLU A 229 -17.79 41.48 -35.95
C GLU A 229 -18.18 41.79 -34.48
N ALA A 230 -17.49 42.77 -33.88
CA ALA A 230 -17.52 43.29 -32.49
C ALA A 230 -16.57 42.57 -31.49
N VAL A 231 -15.31 42.99 -31.28
CA VAL A 231 -14.73 44.24 -30.68
C VAL A 231 -14.72 44.23 -29.14
N GLU A 232 -13.49 44.13 -28.62
CA GLU A 232 -12.90 44.57 -27.34
C GLU A 232 -13.21 43.88 -25.99
N GLY A 233 -12.12 43.68 -25.23
CA GLY A 233 -12.13 43.65 -23.76
C GLY A 233 -11.48 42.43 -23.08
N ASP A 234 -10.22 42.60 -22.68
CA ASP A 234 -9.51 42.03 -21.51
C ASP A 234 -9.78 40.59 -21.02
N SER A 235 -8.73 39.76 -20.91
CA SER A 235 -8.81 38.50 -20.15
C SER A 235 -7.50 38.11 -19.45
N GLU A 236 -7.51 38.31 -18.12
CA GLU A 236 -6.95 37.34 -17.18
C GLU A 236 -7.75 36.01 -17.24
N ALA A 237 -7.12 34.96 -16.70
CA ALA A 237 -7.67 33.64 -16.35
C ALA A 237 -7.66 32.52 -17.43
N ARG A 238 -6.64 31.64 -17.29
CA ARG A 238 -6.71 30.19 -17.59
C ARG A 238 -7.90 29.55 -16.84
N PRO A 239 -8.45 28.36 -17.19
CA PRO A 239 -7.69 27.20 -17.72
C PRO A 239 -8.43 26.30 -18.73
N LEU A 240 -7.70 25.47 -19.48
CA LEU A 240 -8.21 24.14 -19.85
C LEU A 240 -7.06 23.16 -20.14
N ARG A 241 -7.14 22.05 -19.42
CA ARG A 241 -6.37 20.82 -19.62
C ARG A 241 -6.52 20.33 -21.07
N ARG A 242 -5.42 19.92 -21.69
CA ARG A 242 -5.44 18.79 -22.63
C ARG A 242 -4.16 17.97 -22.50
N SER A 243 -4.38 16.71 -22.17
CA SER A 243 -3.44 15.61 -22.20
C SER A 243 -2.91 15.39 -23.62
N GLY A 244 -1.59 15.37 -23.78
CA GLY A 244 -0.90 14.82 -24.94
C GLY A 244 0.16 13.84 -24.47
N ARG A 245 -0.16 12.54 -24.54
CA ARG A 245 0.76 11.44 -24.29
C ARG A 245 1.51 11.19 -25.60
N PHE A 246 2.83 11.40 -25.64
CA PHE A 246 3.68 10.79 -26.66
C PHE A 246 4.70 9.90 -25.97
N ARG A 247 4.59 8.60 -26.21
CA ARG A 247 5.65 7.61 -25.99
C ARG A 247 6.34 7.38 -27.34
N LYS A 248 7.67 7.34 -27.32
CA LYS A 248 8.44 6.48 -28.24
C LYS A 248 8.53 5.09 -27.59
#